data_AF-W2CPG1-F1
#
_entry.id   AF-W2CPG1-F1
#
_cell.length_a   1.000
_cell.length_b   1.000
_cell.length_c   1.000
_cell.angle_alpha   90.00
_cell.angle_beta   90.00
_cell.angle_gamma   90.00
#
_symmetry.space_group_name_H-M   'P 1'
#
loop_
_entity.id
_entity.type
_entity.pdbx_description
1 polymer ?
#
loop_
_entity_poly.entity_id
_entity_poly.type
_entity_poly.pdbx_seq_one_letter_code
_entity_poly.pdbx_strand_id
1 'polypeptide(L)'
;MKEIIWIDLTRTNNGAHYQFIKNVHENISAETELLTDTRIKAAADKLGEALKKEDDCYARSKKSFATDEIVAADALRDKYFQGMRKTVKGLLNHPDADTALAAQHIEQYIKDHRVDSDMQLERETGAITNLIGDCETKGLADVNKLNIKPYVDALKAANTKVDTLLMGRNRERVGTEAGALRVARQASDDAYLWLVKLVNALALTGDQSKFGSFIDLMNVVVKRYKEQVIPSQKKKDDPTDPKQPKEPKQPKDPKDPKQPKEPKEPKKPDGEKPKDPKKPDEGGKKPEKPGGGDGDPDIHLPEE
;
A
#
# COMPACT_ATOMS: atom_id res chain seq x y z
N MET A 1 47.40 -0.26 -13.38
CA MET A 1 46.88 -1.47 -12.75
C MET A 1 45.38 -1.30 -12.62
N LYS A 2 44.58 -2.31 -12.95
CA LYS A 2 43.12 -2.23 -12.84
C LYS A 2 42.70 -2.71 -11.46
N GLU A 3 41.79 -1.99 -10.83
CA GLU A 3 41.19 -2.36 -9.55
C GLU A 3 39.70 -2.05 -9.60
N ILE A 4 38.91 -2.79 -8.81
CA ILE A 4 37.49 -2.49 -8.65
C ILE A 4 37.36 -1.24 -7.78
N ILE A 5 36.66 -0.22 -8.30
CA ILE A 5 36.45 1.05 -7.60
C ILE A 5 35.52 0.89 -6.40
N TRP A 6 35.83 1.60 -5.32
CA TRP A 6 35.03 1.61 -4.09
C TRP A 6 33.64 2.22 -4.30
N ILE A 7 32.61 1.72 -3.60
CA ILE A 7 31.25 2.27 -3.56
C ILE A 7 30.68 2.16 -2.14
N ASP A 8 29.93 3.18 -1.72
CA ASP A 8 29.13 3.17 -0.49
C ASP A 8 27.67 2.85 -0.81
N LEU A 9 27.20 1.69 -0.33
CA LEU A 9 25.83 1.22 -0.54
C LEU A 9 24.95 1.45 0.70
N THR A 10 25.50 1.94 1.81
CA THR A 10 24.78 2.07 3.09
C THR A 10 23.51 2.93 2.98
N ARG A 11 23.56 3.97 2.12
CA ARG A 11 22.46 4.92 1.91
C ARG A 11 21.55 4.58 0.74
N THR A 12 21.79 3.48 0.04
CA THR A 12 20.94 3.06 -1.08
C THR A 12 19.62 2.49 -0.56
N ASN A 13 18.55 2.63 -1.36
CA ASN A 13 17.27 2.00 -1.02
C ASN A 13 17.41 0.47 -1.01
N ASN A 14 16.58 -0.23 -0.22
CA ASN A 14 16.68 -1.68 -0.03
C ASN A 14 16.63 -2.48 -1.34
N GLY A 15 15.75 -2.12 -2.28
CA GLY A 15 15.64 -2.80 -3.57
C GLY A 15 16.86 -2.57 -4.47
N ALA A 16 17.40 -1.35 -4.47
CA ALA A 16 18.60 -1.03 -5.24
C ALA A 16 19.85 -1.71 -4.66
N HIS A 17 19.94 -1.78 -3.33
CA HIS A 17 20.99 -2.53 -2.64
C HIS A 17 20.95 -4.01 -3.03
N TYR A 18 19.80 -4.67 -2.85
CA TYR A 18 19.60 -6.07 -3.21
C TYR A 18 19.97 -6.32 -4.68
N GLN A 19 19.50 -5.47 -5.60
CA GLN A 19 19.80 -5.62 -7.02
C GLN A 19 21.29 -5.46 -7.32
N PHE A 20 22.01 -4.59 -6.60
CA PHE A 20 23.45 -4.44 -6.75
C PHE A 20 24.15 -5.74 -6.38
N ILE A 21 23.90 -6.25 -5.16
CA ILE A 21 24.53 -7.47 -4.64
C ILE A 21 24.20 -8.67 -5.54
N LYS A 22 22.95 -8.77 -6.00
CA LYS A 22 22.52 -9.78 -6.98
C LYS A 22 23.34 -9.73 -8.27
N ASN A 23 23.47 -8.55 -8.88
CA ASN A 23 24.25 -8.38 -10.10
C ASN A 23 25.72 -8.77 -9.89
N VAL A 24 26.32 -8.39 -8.75
CA VAL A 24 27.70 -8.79 -8.44
C VAL A 24 27.84 -10.30 -8.33
N HIS A 25 26.93 -10.94 -7.59
CA HIS A 25 26.93 -12.40 -7.42
C HIS A 25 26.74 -13.13 -8.76
N GLU A 26 25.82 -12.67 -9.62
CA GLU A 26 25.61 -13.23 -10.95
C GLU A 26 26.86 -13.08 -11.84
N ASN A 27 27.50 -11.90 -11.82
CA ASN A 27 28.72 -11.67 -12.59
C ASN A 27 29.87 -12.57 -12.13
N ILE A 28 30.14 -12.68 -10.82
CA ILE A 28 31.23 -13.56 -10.35
C ILE A 28 30.90 -15.05 -10.57
N SER A 29 29.62 -15.42 -10.51
CA SER A 29 29.18 -16.80 -10.78
C SER A 29 29.38 -17.20 -12.25
N ALA A 30 29.38 -16.23 -13.16
CA ALA A 30 29.65 -16.47 -14.59
C ALA A 30 31.15 -16.63 -14.91
N GLU A 31 32.04 -16.17 -14.03
CA GLU A 31 33.50 -16.23 -14.22
C GLU A 31 34.08 -17.60 -13.83
N THR A 32 33.77 -18.63 -14.63
CA THR A 32 34.16 -20.02 -14.34
C THR A 32 35.67 -20.22 -14.15
N GLU A 33 36.52 -19.46 -14.87
CA GLU A 33 37.97 -19.51 -14.70
C GLU A 33 38.40 -18.94 -13.34
N LEU A 34 37.85 -17.79 -12.92
CA LEU A 34 38.16 -17.19 -11.62
C LEU A 34 37.70 -18.07 -10.45
N LEU A 35 36.57 -18.77 -10.63
CA LEU A 35 36.03 -19.70 -9.63
C LEU A 35 36.86 -20.98 -9.46
N THR A 36 37.86 -21.23 -10.31
CA THR A 36 38.83 -22.31 -10.06
C THR A 36 39.72 -22.01 -8.84
N ASP A 37 39.91 -20.75 -8.49
CA ASP A 37 40.55 -20.37 -7.23
C ASP A 37 39.57 -20.59 -6.07
N THR A 38 39.91 -21.52 -5.19
CA THR A 38 39.06 -21.91 -4.05
C THR A 38 38.73 -20.74 -3.12
N ARG A 39 39.58 -19.71 -3.05
CA ARG A 39 39.35 -18.51 -2.23
C ARG A 39 38.30 -17.61 -2.86
N ILE A 40 38.36 -17.44 -4.19
CA ILE A 40 37.36 -16.67 -4.95
C ILE A 40 36.02 -17.38 -4.89
N LYS A 41 36.03 -18.70 -5.11
CA LYS A 41 34.83 -19.52 -4.97
C LYS A 41 34.19 -19.38 -3.59
N ALA A 42 34.98 -19.49 -2.52
CA ALA A 42 34.46 -19.32 -1.16
C ALA A 42 33.89 -17.91 -0.91
N ALA A 43 34.50 -16.87 -1.48
CA ALA A 43 33.99 -15.50 -1.39
C ALA A 43 32.67 -15.32 -2.18
N ALA A 44 32.57 -15.91 -3.37
CA ALA A 44 31.35 -15.92 -4.17
C ALA A 44 30.21 -16.68 -3.48
N ASP A 45 30.49 -17.88 -2.96
CA ASP A 45 29.52 -18.69 -2.23
C ASP A 45 29.01 -17.94 -0.97
N LYS A 46 29.91 -17.28 -0.21
CA LYS A 46 29.54 -16.44 0.93
C LYS A 46 28.67 -15.24 0.54
N LEU A 47 28.96 -14.59 -0.59
CA LEU A 47 28.13 -13.52 -1.14
C LEU A 47 26.74 -14.04 -1.53
N GLY A 48 26.66 -15.23 -2.12
CA GLY A 48 25.41 -15.88 -2.48
C GLY A 48 24.55 -16.25 -1.26
N GLU A 49 25.17 -16.73 -0.18
CA GLU A 49 24.49 -16.97 1.09
C GLU A 49 23.96 -15.68 1.74
N ALA A 50 24.77 -14.61 1.71
CA ALA A 50 24.35 -13.30 2.22
C ALA A 50 23.18 -12.73 1.40
N LEU A 51 23.26 -12.82 0.06
CA LEU A 51 22.20 -12.41 -0.86
C LEU A 51 20.88 -13.14 -0.59
N LYS A 52 20.92 -14.47 -0.40
CA LYS A 52 19.71 -15.26 -0.07
C LYS A 52 19.07 -14.80 1.23
N LYS A 53 19.88 -14.60 2.28
CA LYS A 53 19.39 -14.08 3.56
C LYS A 53 18.80 -12.68 3.44
N GLU A 54 19.43 -11.81 2.64
CA GLU A 54 18.90 -10.48 2.35
C GLU A 54 17.57 -10.54 1.60
N ASP A 55 17.43 -11.41 0.59
CA ASP A 55 16.17 -11.60 -0.15
C ASP A 55 15.04 -12.03 0.78
N ASP A 56 15.29 -13.03 1.62
CA ASP A 56 14.32 -13.52 2.59
C ASP A 56 13.88 -12.41 3.56
N CYS A 57 14.83 -11.62 4.05
CA CYS A 57 14.53 -10.48 4.92
C CYS A 57 13.80 -9.35 4.18
N TYR A 58 14.17 -9.10 2.91
CA TYR A 58 13.60 -8.05 2.10
C TYR A 58 12.15 -8.38 1.72
N ALA A 59 11.88 -9.63 1.32
CA ALA A 59 10.54 -10.14 1.05
C ALA A 59 9.63 -10.02 2.28
N ARG A 60 10.12 -10.39 3.47
CA ARG A 60 9.38 -10.25 4.74
C ARG A 60 9.14 -8.79 5.15
N SER A 61 10.04 -7.88 4.76
CA SER A 61 9.92 -6.45 5.10
C SER A 61 8.88 -5.69 4.27
N LYS A 62 8.46 -6.25 3.13
CA LYS A 62 7.41 -5.63 2.29
C LYS A 62 6.10 -5.62 3.08
N LYS A 63 5.27 -4.60 2.83
CA LYS A 63 3.94 -4.47 3.43
C LYS A 63 3.21 -5.82 3.26
N SER A 64 2.93 -6.49 4.38
CA SER A 64 2.39 -7.85 4.35
C SER A 64 1.00 -7.79 3.71
N PHE A 65 0.79 -8.60 2.66
CA PHE A 65 -0.53 -8.83 2.07
C PHE A 65 -1.56 -9.21 3.13
N ALA A 66 -1.13 -9.93 4.17
CA ALA A 66 -2.00 -10.30 5.29
C ALA A 66 -2.57 -9.08 6.01
N THR A 67 -1.89 -7.93 6.04
CA THR A 67 -2.44 -6.72 6.68
C THR A 67 -3.62 -6.16 5.89
N ASP A 68 -3.50 -6.08 4.57
CA ASP A 68 -4.60 -5.58 3.73
C ASP A 68 -5.77 -6.57 3.71
N GLU A 69 -5.49 -7.88 3.75
CA GLU A 69 -6.52 -8.92 3.90
C GLU A 69 -7.23 -8.87 5.26
N ILE A 70 -6.51 -8.60 6.36
CA ILE A 70 -7.10 -8.40 7.68
C ILE A 70 -8.06 -7.21 7.64
N VAL A 71 -7.63 -6.07 7.10
CA VAL A 71 -8.48 -4.86 7.00
C VAL A 71 -9.73 -5.14 6.17
N ALA A 72 -9.61 -5.87 5.05
CA ALA A 72 -10.77 -6.21 4.24
C ALA A 72 -11.73 -7.19 4.94
N ALA A 73 -11.21 -8.19 5.66
CA ALA A 73 -12.02 -9.14 6.42
C ALA A 73 -12.73 -8.45 7.60
N ASP A 74 -12.02 -7.53 8.27
CA ASP A 74 -12.52 -6.70 9.35
C ASP A 74 -13.67 -5.78 8.90
N ALA A 75 -13.48 -5.06 7.80
CA ALA A 75 -14.53 -4.22 7.22
C ALA A 75 -15.81 -5.01 6.85
N LEU A 76 -15.67 -6.27 6.44
CA LEU A 76 -16.81 -7.15 6.20
C LEU A 76 -17.50 -7.56 7.50
N ARG A 77 -16.72 -7.91 8.53
CA ARG A 77 -17.23 -8.24 9.87
C ARG A 77 -18.05 -7.09 10.42
N ASP A 78 -17.50 -5.88 10.40
CA ASP A 78 -18.19 -4.65 10.81
C ASP A 78 -19.48 -4.43 10.04
N LYS A 79 -19.44 -4.58 8.71
CA LYS A 79 -20.62 -4.43 7.87
C LYS A 79 -21.73 -5.40 8.26
N TYR A 80 -21.41 -6.65 8.54
CA TYR A 80 -22.41 -7.65 8.95
C TYR A 80 -22.94 -7.40 10.35
N PHE A 81 -22.06 -7.04 11.30
CA PHE A 81 -22.48 -6.69 12.65
C PHE A 81 -23.41 -5.47 12.66
N GLN A 82 -23.05 -4.40 11.93
CA GLN A 82 -23.86 -3.20 11.80
C GLN A 82 -25.19 -3.47 11.09
N GLY A 83 -25.19 -4.33 10.07
CA GLY A 83 -26.41 -4.78 9.38
C GLY A 83 -27.36 -5.51 10.34
N MET A 84 -26.85 -6.46 11.11
CA MET A 84 -27.60 -7.17 12.14
C MET A 84 -28.18 -6.21 13.17
N ARG A 85 -27.34 -5.35 13.75
CA ARG A 85 -27.73 -4.39 14.79
C ARG A 85 -28.83 -3.44 14.31
N LYS A 86 -28.70 -2.89 13.09
CA LYS A 86 -29.72 -2.02 12.51
C LYS A 86 -31.04 -2.74 12.24
N THR A 87 -30.97 -4.01 11.80
CA THR A 87 -32.15 -4.84 11.57
C THR A 87 -32.91 -5.08 12.88
N VAL A 88 -32.19 -5.52 13.93
CA VAL A 88 -32.77 -5.73 15.27
C VAL A 88 -33.39 -4.44 15.80
N LYS A 89 -32.67 -3.31 15.73
CA LYS A 89 -33.18 -2.01 16.15
C LYS A 89 -34.44 -1.58 15.40
N GLY A 90 -34.53 -1.88 14.11
CA GLY A 90 -35.72 -1.61 13.29
C GLY A 90 -36.95 -2.44 13.69
N LEU A 91 -36.74 -3.61 14.28
CA LEU A 91 -37.80 -4.53 14.69
C LEU A 91 -38.31 -4.29 16.13
N LEU A 92 -37.68 -3.40 16.89
CA LEU A 92 -38.07 -3.09 18.28
C LEU A 92 -39.50 -2.54 18.41
N ASN A 93 -39.98 -1.81 17.40
CA ASN A 93 -41.32 -1.22 17.35
C ASN A 93 -42.21 -1.92 16.31
N HIS A 94 -41.96 -3.21 16.05
CA HIS A 94 -42.73 -3.97 15.07
C HIS A 94 -44.20 -4.12 15.52
N PRO A 95 -45.20 -4.07 14.60
CA PRO A 95 -46.62 -4.19 14.97
C PRO A 95 -47.00 -5.54 15.61
N ASP A 96 -46.28 -6.60 15.27
CA ASP A 96 -46.38 -7.91 15.93
C ASP A 96 -45.59 -7.91 17.24
N ALA A 97 -46.30 -8.07 18.37
CA ALA A 97 -45.72 -8.01 19.71
C ALA A 97 -44.64 -9.08 19.94
N ASP A 98 -44.85 -10.30 19.43
CA ASP A 98 -43.87 -11.39 19.57
C ASP A 98 -42.56 -11.07 18.83
N THR A 99 -42.66 -10.45 17.65
CA THR A 99 -41.49 -9.98 16.89
C THR A 99 -40.76 -8.86 17.64
N ALA A 100 -41.49 -7.92 18.24
CA ALA A 100 -40.89 -6.85 19.04
C ALA A 100 -40.17 -7.38 20.29
N LEU A 101 -40.75 -8.37 20.99
CA LEU A 101 -40.13 -9.03 22.15
C LEU A 101 -38.86 -9.80 21.75
N ALA A 102 -38.91 -10.57 20.66
CA ALA A 102 -37.71 -11.25 20.14
C ALA A 102 -36.59 -10.25 19.80
N ALA A 103 -36.94 -9.10 19.21
CA ALA A 103 -35.97 -8.03 18.93
C ALA A 103 -35.37 -7.44 20.21
N GLN A 104 -36.16 -7.26 21.27
CA GLN A 104 -35.67 -6.79 22.57
C GLN A 104 -34.66 -7.75 23.20
N HIS A 105 -34.89 -9.06 23.14
CA HIS A 105 -33.93 -10.06 23.64
C HIS A 105 -32.60 -10.01 22.90
N ILE A 106 -32.61 -9.97 21.56
CA ILE A 106 -31.37 -9.91 20.76
C ILE A 106 -30.66 -8.56 20.96
N GLU A 107 -31.40 -7.45 21.05
CA GLU A 107 -30.84 -6.13 21.36
C GLU A 107 -30.13 -6.15 22.73
N GLN A 108 -30.69 -6.86 23.71
CA GLN A 108 -30.06 -7.03 25.02
C GLN A 108 -28.75 -7.80 24.93
N TYR A 109 -28.70 -8.92 24.18
CA TYR A 109 -27.45 -9.64 23.94
C TYR A 109 -26.38 -8.76 23.28
N ILE A 110 -26.76 -7.95 22.28
CA ILE A 110 -25.83 -7.00 21.64
C ILE A 110 -25.27 -6.00 22.66
N LYS A 111 -26.10 -5.49 23.58
CA LYS A 111 -25.68 -4.56 24.64
C LYS A 111 -24.77 -5.22 25.67
N ASP A 112 -25.10 -6.44 26.10
CA ASP A 112 -24.36 -7.17 27.14
C ASP A 112 -22.93 -7.49 26.71
N HIS A 113 -22.74 -7.87 25.44
CA HIS A 113 -21.41 -8.17 24.89
C HIS A 113 -20.60 -6.93 24.52
N ARG A 114 -21.21 -5.73 24.53
CA ARG A 114 -20.55 -4.44 24.30
C ARG A 114 -19.65 -4.43 23.07
N VAL A 115 -20.13 -5.01 21.97
CA VAL A 115 -19.40 -5.05 20.71
C VAL A 115 -19.32 -3.63 20.14
N ASP A 116 -18.09 -3.19 19.92
CA ASP A 116 -17.70 -1.90 19.38
C ASP A 116 -16.70 -2.18 18.26
N SER A 117 -17.01 -1.73 17.04
CA SER A 117 -16.18 -1.93 15.85
C SER A 117 -14.84 -1.17 15.92
N ASP A 118 -14.75 -0.14 16.77
CA ASP A 118 -13.53 0.66 16.89
C ASP A 118 -12.56 0.10 17.96
N MET A 119 -12.89 -1.03 18.59
CA MET A 119 -12.04 -1.62 19.62
C MET A 119 -10.87 -2.43 19.03
N GLN A 120 -9.95 -2.89 19.90
CA GLN A 120 -8.86 -3.77 19.48
C GLN A 120 -9.40 -5.06 18.83
N LEU A 121 -8.88 -5.44 17.66
CA LEU A 121 -9.34 -6.58 16.85
C LEU A 121 -9.50 -7.88 17.66
N GLU A 122 -8.53 -8.26 18.50
CA GLU A 122 -8.63 -9.48 19.30
C GLU A 122 -9.75 -9.41 20.35
N ARG A 123 -9.98 -8.23 20.94
CA ARG A 123 -11.08 -8.01 21.88
C ARG A 123 -12.42 -8.09 21.17
N GLU A 124 -12.53 -7.50 19.99
CA GLU A 124 -13.73 -7.59 19.15
C GLU A 124 -14.02 -9.02 18.73
N THR A 125 -12.99 -9.76 18.30
CA THR A 125 -13.11 -11.17 17.93
C THR A 125 -13.70 -12.01 19.06
N GLY A 126 -13.24 -11.79 20.29
CA GLY A 126 -13.79 -12.46 21.48
C GLY A 126 -15.23 -12.07 21.77
N ALA A 127 -15.54 -10.77 21.73
CA ALA A 127 -16.89 -10.27 22.00
C ALA A 127 -17.91 -10.78 20.97
N ILE A 128 -17.56 -10.75 19.68
CA ILE A 128 -18.42 -11.25 18.59
C ILE A 128 -18.60 -12.77 18.69
N THR A 129 -17.56 -13.52 19.07
CA THR A 129 -17.66 -14.97 19.29
C THR A 129 -18.69 -15.30 20.38
N ASN A 130 -18.65 -14.57 21.50
CA ASN A 130 -19.59 -14.77 22.59
C ASN A 130 -21.02 -14.36 22.20
N LEU A 131 -21.18 -13.23 21.50
CA LEU A 131 -22.48 -12.79 20.98
C LEU A 131 -23.10 -13.83 20.04
N ILE A 132 -22.32 -14.34 19.08
CA ILE A 132 -22.78 -15.40 18.17
C ILE A 132 -23.15 -16.66 18.95
N GLY A 133 -22.33 -17.04 19.93
CA GLY A 133 -22.61 -18.19 20.80
C GLY A 133 -23.95 -18.06 21.53
N ASP A 134 -24.25 -16.90 22.10
CA ASP A 134 -25.54 -16.65 22.75
C ASP A 134 -26.70 -16.62 21.74
N CYS A 135 -26.52 -16.05 20.54
CA CYS A 135 -27.50 -16.09 19.46
C CYS A 135 -27.80 -17.52 18.97
N GLU A 136 -26.79 -18.39 18.89
CA GLU A 136 -26.94 -19.77 18.43
C GLU A 136 -27.49 -20.72 19.50
N THR A 137 -27.32 -20.39 20.79
CA THR A 137 -27.72 -21.25 21.90
C THR A 137 -29.00 -20.77 22.59
N LYS A 138 -28.97 -19.59 23.21
CA LYS A 138 -30.07 -19.02 23.98
C LYS A 138 -31.09 -18.32 23.08
N GLY A 139 -30.61 -17.60 22.07
CA GLY A 139 -31.40 -16.75 21.19
C GLY A 139 -31.88 -17.39 19.90
N LEU A 140 -31.73 -18.71 19.71
CA LEU A 140 -31.96 -19.35 18.41
C LEU A 140 -33.40 -19.16 17.89
N ALA A 141 -34.38 -19.25 18.79
CA ALA A 141 -35.79 -19.01 18.44
C ALA A 141 -36.02 -17.58 17.95
N ASP A 142 -35.46 -16.59 18.66
CA ASP A 142 -35.55 -15.17 18.33
C ASP A 142 -34.81 -14.86 17.02
N VAL A 143 -33.62 -15.44 16.81
CA VAL A 143 -32.84 -15.32 15.57
C VAL A 143 -33.65 -15.79 14.35
N ASN A 144 -34.37 -16.90 14.49
CA ASN A 144 -35.22 -17.44 13.42
C ASN A 144 -36.48 -16.59 13.23
N LYS A 145 -37.15 -16.16 14.31
CA LYS A 145 -38.34 -15.30 14.26
C LYS A 145 -38.05 -13.97 13.55
N LEU A 146 -36.89 -13.36 13.82
CA LEU A 146 -36.46 -12.10 13.21
C LEU A 146 -35.84 -12.28 11.81
N ASN A 147 -35.67 -13.50 11.33
CA ASN A 147 -34.97 -13.83 10.07
C ASN A 147 -33.55 -13.25 9.98
N ILE A 148 -32.84 -13.10 11.10
CA ILE A 148 -31.49 -12.53 11.15
C ILE A 148 -30.38 -13.58 11.02
N LYS A 149 -30.74 -14.86 10.91
CA LYS A 149 -29.78 -15.97 10.75
C LYS A 149 -28.70 -15.73 9.66
N PRO A 150 -29.02 -15.18 8.46
CA PRO A 150 -27.99 -14.88 7.47
C PRO A 150 -26.91 -13.91 7.97
N TYR A 151 -27.28 -12.94 8.82
CA TYR A 151 -26.30 -12.04 9.43
C TYR A 151 -25.43 -12.75 10.46
N VAL A 152 -26.02 -13.60 11.31
CA VAL A 152 -25.28 -14.37 12.33
C VAL A 152 -24.26 -15.30 11.67
N ASP A 153 -24.66 -16.02 10.61
CA ASP A 153 -23.78 -16.92 9.87
C ASP A 153 -22.66 -16.17 9.14
N ALA A 154 -23.00 -15.05 8.48
CA ALA A 154 -22.01 -14.21 7.78
C ALA A 154 -21.02 -13.56 8.76
N LEU A 155 -21.51 -13.10 9.92
CA LEU A 155 -20.69 -12.53 10.97
C LEU A 155 -19.75 -13.57 11.57
N LYS A 156 -20.22 -14.80 11.79
CA LYS A 156 -19.40 -15.93 12.24
C LYS A 156 -18.27 -16.23 11.27
N ALA A 157 -18.59 -16.37 9.99
CA ALA A 157 -17.59 -16.62 8.96
C ALA A 157 -16.55 -15.49 8.87
N ALA A 158 -16.99 -14.22 8.91
CA ALA A 158 -16.08 -13.07 8.90
C ALA A 158 -15.18 -13.03 10.14
N ASN A 159 -15.74 -13.28 11.32
CA ASN A 159 -14.99 -13.28 12.58
C ASN A 159 -13.91 -14.38 12.62
N THR A 160 -14.25 -15.60 12.21
CA THR A 160 -13.28 -16.71 12.09
C THR A 160 -12.17 -16.39 11.07
N LYS A 161 -12.52 -15.69 9.98
CA LYS A 161 -11.52 -15.26 8.99
C LYS A 161 -10.54 -14.25 9.58
N VAL A 162 -11.02 -13.24 10.31
CA VAL A 162 -10.16 -12.26 11.01
C VAL A 162 -9.24 -12.98 11.99
N ASP A 163 -9.76 -13.87 12.84
CA ASP A 163 -8.97 -14.64 13.81
C ASP A 163 -7.87 -15.47 13.13
N THR A 164 -8.21 -16.19 12.06
CA THR A 164 -7.26 -17.00 11.28
C THR A 164 -6.14 -16.14 10.68
N LEU A 165 -6.48 -14.98 10.11
CA LEU A 165 -5.51 -14.07 9.52
C LEU A 165 -4.61 -13.43 10.58
N LEU A 166 -5.16 -13.06 11.74
CA LEU A 166 -4.37 -12.55 12.87
C LEU A 166 -3.36 -13.58 13.36
N MET A 167 -3.79 -14.84 13.51
CA MET A 167 -2.90 -15.94 13.89
C MET A 167 -1.86 -16.26 12.80
N GLY A 168 -2.23 -16.20 11.53
CA GLY A 168 -1.31 -16.33 10.39
C GLY A 168 -0.21 -15.27 10.43
N ARG A 169 -0.60 -13.99 10.59
CA ARG A 169 0.33 -12.86 10.74
C ARG A 169 1.25 -13.04 11.96
N ASN A 170 0.73 -13.54 13.07
CA ASN A 170 1.54 -13.80 14.26
C ASN A 170 2.59 -14.87 13.98
N ARG A 171 2.22 -15.97 13.30
CA ARG A 171 3.17 -17.03 12.88
C ARG A 171 4.24 -16.50 11.92
N GLU A 172 3.89 -15.64 10.97
CA GLU A 172 4.87 -15.00 10.07
C GLU A 172 5.88 -14.14 10.85
N ARG A 173 5.44 -13.52 11.95
CA ARG A 173 6.29 -12.69 12.81
C ARG A 173 7.18 -13.51 13.75
N VAL A 174 6.86 -14.78 14.02
CA VAL A 174 7.72 -15.66 14.82
C VAL A 174 9.09 -15.79 14.16
N GLY A 175 10.15 -15.47 14.90
CA GLY A 175 11.53 -15.51 14.40
C GLY A 175 11.93 -14.31 13.54
N THR A 176 11.07 -13.29 13.39
CA THR A 176 11.46 -12.03 12.74
C THR A 176 12.10 -11.10 13.77
N GLU A 177 13.43 -11.04 13.76
CA GLU A 177 14.17 -10.09 14.60
C GLU A 177 14.01 -8.66 14.07
N ALA A 178 13.71 -7.71 14.97
CA ALA A 178 13.65 -6.30 14.62
C ALA A 178 15.00 -5.85 14.05
N GLY A 179 14.99 -5.34 12.82
CA GLY A 179 16.22 -4.94 12.12
C GLY A 179 16.94 -6.09 11.40
N ALA A 180 16.35 -7.27 11.26
CA ALA A 180 16.92 -8.40 10.49
C ALA A 180 17.38 -7.98 9.09
N LEU A 181 16.60 -7.19 8.36
CA LEU A 181 17.00 -6.69 7.04
C LEU A 181 18.26 -5.79 7.10
N ARG A 182 18.41 -4.96 8.13
CA ARG A 182 19.61 -4.13 8.30
C ARG A 182 20.84 -4.99 8.54
N VAL A 183 20.70 -6.03 9.37
CA VAL A 183 21.78 -7.00 9.64
C VAL A 183 22.13 -7.79 8.38
N ALA A 184 21.13 -8.22 7.61
CA ALA A 184 21.34 -8.93 6.34
C ALA A 184 22.05 -8.05 5.30
N ARG A 185 21.67 -6.77 5.17
CA ARG A 185 22.37 -5.81 4.30
C ARG A 185 23.83 -5.64 4.69
N GLN A 186 24.11 -5.49 5.99
CA GLN A 186 25.50 -5.39 6.46
C GLN A 186 26.30 -6.65 6.12
N ALA A 187 25.72 -7.83 6.26
CA ALA A 187 26.38 -9.09 5.90
C ALA A 187 26.67 -9.18 4.39
N SER A 188 25.75 -8.69 3.54
CA SER A 188 25.97 -8.59 2.08
C SER A 188 27.06 -7.59 1.74
N ASP A 189 27.08 -6.41 2.38
CA ASP A 189 28.11 -5.39 2.21
C ASP A 189 29.49 -5.94 2.60
N ASP A 190 29.59 -6.63 3.74
CA ASP A 190 30.83 -7.23 4.21
C ASP A 190 31.33 -8.34 3.27
N ALA A 191 30.41 -9.17 2.75
CA ALA A 191 30.74 -10.22 1.78
C ALA A 191 31.21 -9.63 0.44
N TYR A 192 30.54 -8.58 -0.05
CA TYR A 192 30.94 -7.87 -1.26
C TYR A 192 32.32 -7.22 -1.10
N LEU A 193 32.54 -6.52 0.02
CA LEU A 193 33.80 -5.85 0.31
C LEU A 193 34.95 -6.87 0.44
N TRP A 194 34.68 -8.04 1.02
CA TRP A 194 35.64 -9.14 1.06
C TRP A 194 35.99 -9.66 -0.34
N LEU A 195 34.99 -9.91 -1.19
CA LEU A 195 35.20 -10.33 -2.57
C LEU A 195 36.05 -9.33 -3.35
N VAL A 196 35.73 -8.02 -3.26
CA VAL A 196 36.48 -6.96 -3.93
C VAL A 196 37.93 -6.91 -3.46
N LYS A 197 38.17 -6.95 -2.14
CA LYS A 197 39.52 -6.97 -1.58
C LYS A 197 40.32 -8.16 -2.07
N LEU A 198 39.71 -9.34 -2.11
CA LEU A 198 40.35 -10.57 -2.57
C LEU A 198 40.69 -10.50 -4.06
N VAL A 199 39.74 -10.08 -4.91
CA VAL A 199 39.96 -9.94 -6.36
C VAL A 199 41.07 -8.92 -6.65
N ASN A 200 41.05 -7.75 -6.00
CA ASN A 200 42.09 -6.74 -6.18
C ASN A 200 43.47 -7.26 -5.71
N ALA A 201 43.53 -8.00 -4.60
CA ALA A 201 44.78 -8.58 -4.09
C ALA A 201 45.33 -9.69 -5.00
N LEU A 202 44.47 -10.55 -5.56
CA LEU A 202 44.87 -11.61 -6.47
C LEU A 202 45.24 -11.08 -7.86
N ALA A 203 44.58 -10.02 -8.31
CA ALA A 203 45.04 -9.27 -9.46
C ALA A 203 46.45 -8.74 -9.21
N LEU A 204 46.69 -8.05 -8.08
CA LEU A 204 48.00 -7.46 -7.73
C LEU A 204 49.14 -8.50 -7.69
N THR A 205 48.90 -9.64 -7.06
CA THR A 205 49.94 -10.64 -6.74
C THR A 205 50.05 -11.79 -7.75
N GLY A 206 49.02 -12.01 -8.56
CA GLY A 206 48.94 -13.07 -9.54
C GLY A 206 48.97 -12.58 -11.00
N ASP A 207 48.38 -13.36 -11.90
CA ASP A 207 48.26 -13.01 -13.31
C ASP A 207 47.11 -12.01 -13.53
N GLN A 208 47.47 -10.74 -13.61
CA GLN A 208 46.57 -9.61 -13.87
C GLN A 208 45.66 -9.80 -15.09
N SER A 209 46.13 -10.53 -16.12
CA SER A 209 45.37 -10.68 -17.37
C SER A 209 44.05 -11.41 -17.16
N LYS A 210 43.99 -12.32 -16.17
CA LYS A 210 42.80 -13.10 -15.82
C LYS A 210 41.69 -12.28 -15.19
N PHE A 211 42.05 -11.22 -14.46
CA PHE A 211 41.09 -10.41 -13.70
C PHE A 211 40.62 -9.17 -14.46
N GLY A 212 41.34 -8.76 -15.51
CA GLY A 212 41.10 -7.48 -16.19
C GLY A 212 39.67 -7.29 -16.70
N SER A 213 39.11 -8.30 -17.36
CA SER A 213 37.75 -8.26 -17.92
C SER A 213 36.68 -8.15 -16.82
N PHE A 214 36.81 -8.96 -15.76
CA PHE A 214 35.91 -8.91 -14.62
C PHE A 214 35.98 -7.56 -13.90
N ILE A 215 37.19 -7.03 -13.67
CA ILE A 215 37.39 -5.73 -13.03
C ILE A 215 36.75 -4.60 -13.85
N ASP A 216 36.90 -4.62 -15.18
CA ASP A 216 36.28 -3.61 -16.06
C ASP A 216 34.76 -3.68 -15.98
N LEU A 217 34.17 -4.89 -16.05
CA LEU A 217 32.73 -5.09 -15.92
C LEU A 217 32.22 -4.57 -14.58
N MET A 218 32.88 -4.94 -13.49
CA MET A 218 32.55 -4.48 -12.14
C MET A 218 32.63 -2.95 -12.03
N ASN A 219 33.63 -2.32 -12.64
CA ASN A 219 33.75 -0.87 -12.66
C ASN A 219 32.63 -0.19 -13.45
N VAL A 220 32.13 -0.80 -14.53
CA VAL A 220 30.94 -0.31 -15.25
C VAL A 220 29.71 -0.38 -14.36
N VAL A 221 29.50 -1.50 -13.66
CA VAL A 221 28.38 -1.67 -12.72
C VAL A 221 28.44 -0.63 -11.60
N VAL A 222 29.62 -0.45 -10.97
CA VAL A 222 29.79 0.50 -9.88
C VAL A 222 29.57 1.95 -10.35
N LYS A 223 30.12 2.35 -11.50
CA LYS A 223 29.92 3.71 -12.05
C LYS A 223 28.43 3.99 -12.29
N ARG A 224 27.73 3.06 -12.93
CA ARG A 224 26.29 3.18 -13.17
C ARG A 224 25.52 3.38 -11.86
N TYR A 225 25.82 2.62 -10.82
CA TYR A 225 25.15 2.75 -9.53
C TYR A 225 25.46 4.09 -8.83
N LYS A 226 26.71 4.56 -8.91
CA LYS A 226 27.08 5.89 -8.40
C LYS A 226 26.35 7.03 -9.13
N GLU A 227 26.07 6.88 -10.41
CA GLU A 227 25.41 7.91 -11.23
C GLU A 227 23.88 7.86 -11.11
N GLN A 228 23.29 6.66 -11.10
CA GLN A 228 21.85 6.47 -11.23
C GLN A 228 21.13 6.22 -9.90
N VAL A 229 21.81 5.67 -8.90
CA VAL A 229 21.18 5.19 -7.65
C VAL A 229 21.61 6.01 -6.45
N ILE A 230 22.89 6.38 -6.38
CA ILE A 230 23.41 7.23 -5.31
C ILE A 230 23.18 8.68 -5.76
N PRO A 231 22.31 9.46 -5.09
CA PRO A 231 22.12 10.85 -5.46
C PRO A 231 23.47 11.56 -5.29
N SER A 232 24.02 12.05 -6.40
CA SER A 232 25.14 12.99 -6.37
C SER A 232 24.72 14.14 -5.44
N GLN A 233 25.47 14.35 -4.36
CA GLN A 233 25.35 15.58 -3.62
C GLN A 233 25.63 16.71 -4.62
N LYS A 234 24.57 17.35 -5.14
CA LYS A 234 24.71 18.69 -5.68
C LYS A 234 25.39 19.47 -4.56
N LYS A 235 26.61 19.95 -4.83
CA LYS A 235 27.19 21.01 -4.01
C LYS A 235 26.09 22.05 -3.87
N LYS A 236 25.70 22.36 -2.64
CA LYS A 236 24.93 23.58 -2.41
C LYS A 236 25.87 24.69 -2.87
N ASP A 237 25.60 25.25 -4.04
CA ASP A 237 26.19 26.54 -4.38
C ASP A 237 25.79 27.48 -3.24
N ASP A 238 26.78 28.03 -2.55
CA ASP A 238 26.57 29.01 -1.48
C ASP A 238 25.62 30.11 -1.98
N PRO A 239 24.62 30.53 -1.20
CA PRO A 239 23.73 31.61 -1.58
C PRO A 239 24.48 32.93 -1.40
N THR A 240 25.31 33.29 -2.38
CA THR A 240 25.79 34.65 -2.54
C THR A 240 25.20 35.25 -3.80
N ASP A 241 24.36 36.24 -3.56
CA ASP A 241 23.86 37.30 -4.44
C ASP A 241 22.51 37.06 -5.16
N PRO A 242 21.41 37.72 -4.70
CA PRO A 242 20.13 37.67 -5.38
C PRO A 242 20.19 38.45 -6.69
N LYS A 243 20.31 37.74 -7.83
CA LYS A 243 20.10 38.35 -9.15
C LYS A 243 18.65 38.83 -9.28
N GLN A 244 18.51 40.15 -9.41
CA GLN A 244 17.29 40.87 -9.79
C GLN A 244 16.54 40.17 -10.94
N PRO A 245 15.20 40.05 -10.88
CA PRO A 245 14.41 39.54 -11.99
C PRO A 245 14.54 40.47 -13.19
N LYS A 246 14.95 39.94 -14.35
CA LYS A 246 14.91 40.67 -15.63
C LYS A 246 13.46 40.81 -16.09
N GLU A 247 13.08 42.03 -16.42
CA GLU A 247 11.77 42.37 -16.99
C GLU A 247 11.46 41.56 -18.28
N PRO A 248 10.19 41.21 -18.54
CA PRO A 248 9.80 40.45 -19.73
C PRO A 248 9.92 41.30 -21.00
N LYS A 249 10.62 40.81 -22.02
CA LYS A 249 10.63 41.42 -23.36
C LYS A 249 9.32 41.12 -24.09
N GLN A 250 8.69 42.17 -24.64
CA GLN A 250 7.52 42.09 -25.52
C GLN A 250 7.75 41.18 -26.74
N PRO A 251 6.72 40.44 -27.21
CA PRO A 251 6.78 39.66 -28.44
C PRO A 251 6.92 40.55 -29.67
N LYS A 252 7.79 40.17 -30.62
CA LYS A 252 7.93 40.83 -31.93
C LYS A 252 6.88 40.31 -32.91
N ASP A 253 6.29 41.21 -33.69
CA ASP A 253 5.26 40.95 -34.69
C ASP A 253 5.68 39.93 -35.78
N PRO A 254 4.75 39.10 -36.30
CA PRO A 254 5.02 38.14 -37.36
C PRO A 254 5.25 38.83 -38.72
N LYS A 255 6.28 38.40 -39.45
CA LYS A 255 6.53 38.81 -40.83
C LYS A 255 5.64 38.04 -41.82
N ASP A 256 5.04 38.79 -42.75
CA ASP A 256 4.24 38.31 -43.88
C ASP A 256 4.95 37.26 -44.77
N PRO A 257 4.26 36.18 -45.16
CA PRO A 257 4.66 35.35 -46.29
C PRO A 257 4.03 35.84 -47.61
N LYS A 258 4.86 36.03 -48.65
CA LYS A 258 4.46 36.34 -50.04
C LYS A 258 3.59 35.24 -50.67
N GLN A 259 2.60 35.67 -51.46
CA GLN A 259 1.70 34.89 -52.32
C GLN A 259 2.38 33.87 -53.25
N PRO A 260 1.67 32.77 -53.55
CA PRO A 260 1.56 32.23 -54.89
C PRO A 260 0.11 32.27 -55.44
N LYS A 261 0.02 32.20 -56.77
CA LYS A 261 -1.08 32.57 -57.69
C LYS A 261 -2.36 31.71 -57.62
N GLU A 262 -3.46 32.33 -58.08
CA GLU A 262 -4.84 31.85 -58.25
C GLU A 262 -5.01 30.48 -58.95
N PRO A 263 -6.14 29.80 -58.66
CA PRO A 263 -7.10 29.58 -59.76
C PRO A 263 -8.59 29.74 -59.39
N LYS A 264 -9.28 30.54 -60.23
CA LYS A 264 -10.69 30.54 -60.70
C LYS A 264 -11.80 29.83 -59.90
N GLU A 265 -12.86 30.58 -59.58
CA GLU A 265 -14.21 30.07 -59.25
C GLU A 265 -14.89 29.40 -60.46
N PRO A 266 -15.89 28.52 -60.22
CA PRO A 266 -17.27 29.01 -60.41
C PRO A 266 -18.35 28.41 -59.48
N LYS A 267 -19.29 29.30 -59.09
CA LYS A 267 -20.75 29.18 -58.93
C LYS A 267 -21.40 28.28 -57.84
N LYS A 268 -22.21 28.94 -57.01
CA LYS A 268 -23.35 28.41 -56.22
C LYS A 268 -24.51 27.94 -57.11
N PRO A 269 -25.36 27.04 -56.59
CA PRO A 269 -26.80 27.36 -56.43
C PRO A 269 -27.23 27.06 -54.97
N ASP A 270 -27.84 27.95 -54.20
CA ASP A 270 -29.17 28.60 -54.25
C ASP A 270 -30.22 27.83 -53.43
N GLY A 271 -30.95 28.58 -52.57
CA GLY A 271 -32.11 28.21 -51.71
C GLY A 271 -31.88 27.12 -50.63
N GLU A 272 -32.39 27.17 -49.39
CA GLU A 272 -33.38 27.98 -48.68
C GLU A 272 -33.08 27.93 -47.16
N LYS A 273 -33.39 29.03 -46.46
CA LYS A 273 -33.63 29.11 -45.00
C LYS A 273 -35.16 29.14 -44.80
N PRO A 274 -35.71 29.21 -43.57
CA PRO A 274 -35.49 28.46 -42.31
C PRO A 274 -36.87 28.02 -41.72
N LYS A 275 -36.92 27.46 -40.49
CA LYS A 275 -38.00 27.70 -39.49
C LYS A 275 -37.75 26.96 -38.17
N ASP A 276 -37.32 27.71 -37.15
CA ASP A 276 -37.84 27.59 -35.77
C ASP A 276 -39.13 28.45 -35.68
N PRO A 277 -39.93 28.53 -34.57
CA PRO A 277 -39.76 28.00 -33.21
C PRO A 277 -41.05 27.43 -32.54
N LYS A 278 -40.94 26.84 -31.33
CA LYS A 278 -41.82 27.20 -30.18
C LYS A 278 -41.41 26.57 -28.84
N LYS A 279 -41.26 27.45 -27.83
CA LYS A 279 -41.42 27.21 -26.37
C LYS A 279 -42.87 27.58 -25.98
N PRO A 280 -43.42 27.12 -24.84
CA PRO A 280 -43.39 27.89 -23.57
C PRO A 280 -43.08 27.00 -22.33
N ASP A 281 -42.35 27.47 -21.31
CA ASP A 281 -42.80 28.16 -20.04
C ASP A 281 -43.79 27.32 -19.20
N GLU A 282 -43.73 27.19 -17.88
CA GLU A 282 -43.24 28.02 -16.77
C GLU A 282 -43.29 27.16 -15.46
N GLY A 283 -42.74 27.65 -14.34
CA GLY A 283 -43.32 27.34 -13.02
C GLY A 283 -42.43 26.63 -11.99
N GLY A 284 -41.65 27.40 -11.23
CA GLY A 284 -41.11 26.98 -9.94
C GLY A 284 -42.07 27.25 -8.78
N LYS A 285 -41.95 26.48 -7.69
CA LYS A 285 -42.31 26.90 -6.32
C LYS A 285 -41.64 26.02 -5.26
N LYS A 286 -40.96 26.69 -4.34
CA LYS A 286 -40.41 26.21 -3.07
C LYS A 286 -41.45 26.48 -1.96
N PRO A 287 -41.45 25.74 -0.84
CA PRO A 287 -41.88 26.33 0.42
C PRO A 287 -40.82 26.22 1.54
N GLU A 288 -40.84 27.25 2.39
CA GLU A 288 -40.03 27.47 3.58
C GLU A 288 -40.59 26.77 4.83
N LYS A 289 -39.73 26.65 5.86
CA LYS A 289 -40.02 26.25 7.26
C LYS A 289 -40.78 27.33 8.04
N PRO A 290 -41.36 26.94 9.19
CA PRO A 290 -41.12 27.60 10.50
C PRO A 290 -40.55 26.55 11.51
N GLY A 291 -39.61 26.81 12.44
CA GLY A 291 -39.69 27.68 13.63
C GLY A 291 -40.73 27.10 14.62
N GLY A 292 -40.47 26.50 15.79
CA GLY A 292 -39.55 26.76 16.91
C GLY A 292 -40.42 26.72 18.19
N GLY A 293 -40.04 25.99 19.24
CA GLY A 293 -40.82 25.93 20.49
C GLY A 293 -40.22 25.01 21.57
N ASP A 294 -39.69 25.64 22.61
CA ASP A 294 -39.25 25.08 23.90
C ASP A 294 -40.39 24.40 24.68
N GLY A 295 -40.04 23.42 25.54
CA GLY A 295 -40.96 22.87 26.54
C GLY A 295 -40.49 21.56 27.17
N ASP A 296 -39.59 21.66 28.15
CA ASP A 296 -39.40 20.67 29.22
C ASP A 296 -40.64 20.67 30.15
N PRO A 297 -41.05 19.50 30.70
CA PRO A 297 -40.89 19.39 32.15
C PRO A 297 -40.51 17.98 32.65
N ASP A 298 -39.42 17.96 33.39
CA ASP A 298 -39.15 17.27 34.65
C ASP A 298 -40.41 16.76 35.41
N ILE A 299 -40.60 15.43 35.53
CA ILE A 299 -41.46 14.81 36.55
C ILE A 299 -40.83 13.50 37.08
N HIS A 300 -40.71 13.48 38.41
CA HIS A 300 -40.17 12.51 39.35
C HIS A 300 -40.65 11.04 39.28
N LEU A 301 -39.74 10.14 39.66
CA LEU A 301 -40.00 8.80 40.23
C LEU A 301 -40.86 8.86 41.51
N PRO A 302 -41.49 7.73 41.89
CA PRO A 302 -41.01 7.10 43.12
C PRO A 302 -40.77 5.58 42.99
N GLU A 303 -39.91 5.11 43.90
CA GLU A 303 -39.63 3.71 44.25
C GLU A 303 -40.86 3.01 44.85
N GLU A 304 -41.07 1.74 44.48
CA GLU A 304 -41.24 0.58 45.37
C GLU A 304 -40.79 -0.69 44.63
#